data_AF-A0A1A8IHM2-F1
#
_entry.id   AF-A0A1A8IHM2-F1
#
_cell.length_a   1.000
_cell.length_b   1.000
_cell.length_c   1.000
_cell.angle_alpha   90.00
_cell.angle_beta   90.00
_cell.angle_gamma   90.00
#
_symmetry.space_group_name_H-M   'P 1'
#
loop_
_entity.id
_entity.type
_entity.pdbx_description
1 polymer ?
#
loop_
_entity_poly.entity_id
_entity_poly.type
_entity_poly.pdbx_seq_one_letter_code
_entity_poly.pdbx_strand_id
1 'polypeptide(L)'
;LEAIEALYDNRGHPEELEKIRKHYETSKEEDVKLLDKPEQFLYELSQIPAFAGRAWCIIFKSTFIDGITSIKRKLNSVFSVCKVLLESSGVREVMGLVLALGNHMNGGNRVRGQADGFGLEILPKLKDVKSKDNRISLVDYVVSYYLHNVDKNSGTDKSAFPLPDPQDVFLAAQVKFDDLSGDLKQLQQDLSKCEKNVQKVCSDSPEELLQPFKDKMEAFVLSARKEHAEMSYQLTMAQQSFQDLVQYFGLKPKPGEKEVTTGHLFMLWFEFCADFKSRWKRENKNISKQRLKEAQLSVKKITAEKKVETRKINPNSLKQRLRQKETSLS
;
A
#
# COMPACT_ATOMS: atom_id res chain seq x y z
N LEU A 1 -3.40 -26.23 -5.59
CA LEU A 1 -2.25 -26.06 -6.50
C LEU A 1 -1.18 -27.08 -6.19
N GLU A 2 -0.72 -27.14 -4.93
CA GLU A 2 0.27 -28.09 -4.41
C GLU A 2 0.07 -29.55 -4.86
N ALA A 3 -1.16 -30.05 -4.83
CA ALA A 3 -1.44 -31.41 -5.31
C ALA A 3 -1.13 -31.58 -6.81
N ILE A 4 -1.46 -30.62 -7.66
CA ILE A 4 -1.18 -30.68 -9.11
C ILE A 4 0.31 -30.52 -9.38
N GLU A 5 1.00 -29.69 -8.61
CA GLU A 5 2.46 -29.56 -8.68
C GLU A 5 3.14 -30.87 -8.29
N ALA A 6 2.71 -31.50 -7.19
CA ALA A 6 3.21 -32.82 -6.80
C ALA A 6 2.94 -33.88 -7.87
N LEU A 7 1.75 -33.89 -8.48
CA LEU A 7 1.45 -34.80 -9.60
C LEU A 7 2.30 -34.52 -10.83
N TYR A 8 2.58 -33.24 -11.12
CA TYR A 8 3.43 -32.85 -12.23
C TYR A 8 4.87 -33.28 -11.97
N ASP A 9 5.43 -33.02 -10.79
CA ASP A 9 6.83 -33.32 -10.47
C ASP A 9 7.10 -34.82 -10.35
N ASN A 10 6.13 -35.61 -9.86
CA ASN A 10 6.24 -37.05 -9.72
C ASN A 10 5.67 -37.83 -10.92
N ARG A 11 5.44 -37.16 -12.06
CA ARG A 11 4.93 -37.83 -13.27
C ARG A 11 5.95 -38.83 -13.82
N GLY A 12 5.48 -39.96 -14.31
CA GLY A 12 6.33 -40.99 -14.90
C GLY A 12 7.07 -40.48 -16.14
N HIS A 13 8.34 -40.85 -16.28
CA HIS A 13 9.10 -40.53 -17.49
C HIS A 13 8.66 -41.42 -18.66
N PRO A 14 8.82 -40.97 -19.92
CA PRO A 14 8.37 -41.74 -21.09
C PRO A 14 8.89 -43.18 -21.12
N GLU A 15 10.15 -43.40 -20.74
CA GLU A 15 10.77 -44.72 -20.68
C GLU A 15 10.18 -45.62 -19.58
N GLU A 16 9.80 -45.04 -18.44
CA GLU A 16 9.17 -45.76 -17.33
C GLU A 16 7.75 -46.14 -17.69
N LEU A 17 6.98 -45.19 -18.24
CA LEU A 17 5.61 -45.42 -18.69
C LEU A 17 5.53 -46.49 -19.78
N GLU A 18 6.50 -46.53 -20.69
CA GLU A 18 6.58 -47.57 -21.72
C GLU A 18 6.76 -48.97 -21.11
N LYS A 19 7.65 -49.11 -20.11
CA LYS A 19 7.84 -50.39 -19.41
C LYS A 19 6.58 -50.81 -18.67
N ILE A 20 5.92 -49.88 -17.99
CA ILE A 20 4.67 -50.13 -17.25
C ILE A 20 3.55 -50.54 -18.22
N ARG A 21 3.39 -49.84 -19.35
CA ARG A 21 2.40 -50.18 -20.39
C ARG A 21 2.65 -51.55 -20.99
N LYS A 22 3.87 -51.84 -21.41
CA LYS A 22 4.24 -53.15 -21.96
C LYS A 22 3.93 -54.27 -20.98
N HIS A 23 4.20 -54.07 -19.68
CA HIS A 23 3.84 -55.03 -18.65
C HIS A 23 2.31 -55.20 -18.58
N TYR A 24 1.53 -54.11 -18.56
CA TYR A 24 0.07 -54.16 -18.57
C TYR A 24 -0.51 -54.90 -19.80
N GLU A 25 0.07 -54.69 -20.98
CA GLU A 25 -0.43 -55.24 -22.26
C GLU A 25 -0.04 -56.71 -22.49
N THR A 26 1.06 -57.19 -21.88
CA THR A 26 1.59 -58.54 -22.11
C THR A 26 1.29 -59.54 -20.99
N SER A 27 0.85 -59.04 -19.83
CA SER A 27 0.52 -59.81 -18.63
C SER A 27 -0.90 -60.39 -18.68
N LYS A 28 -1.13 -61.58 -18.10
CA LYS A 28 -2.48 -62.13 -17.88
C LYS A 28 -3.18 -61.33 -16.75
N GLU A 29 -4.50 -61.33 -16.68
CA GLU A 29 -5.27 -60.52 -15.68
C GLU A 29 -4.83 -60.71 -14.21
N GLU A 30 -4.27 -61.87 -13.85
CA GLU A 30 -3.72 -62.13 -12.51
C GLU A 30 -2.35 -61.46 -12.26
N ASP A 31 -1.56 -61.23 -13.30
CA ASP A 31 -0.22 -60.62 -13.22
C ASP A 31 -0.30 -59.08 -13.18
N VAL A 32 -1.35 -58.48 -13.73
CA VAL A 32 -1.62 -57.02 -13.60
C VAL A 32 -1.85 -56.62 -12.13
N LYS A 33 -2.32 -57.56 -11.28
CA LYS A 33 -2.47 -57.38 -9.83
C LYS A 33 -1.13 -57.36 -9.07
N LEU A 34 0.00 -57.58 -9.73
CA LEU A 34 1.34 -57.63 -9.12
C LEU A 34 2.12 -56.31 -9.20
N LEU A 35 1.64 -55.28 -9.90
CA LEU A 35 2.27 -53.97 -9.83
C LEU A 35 2.06 -53.37 -8.45
N ASP A 36 3.10 -52.78 -7.88
CA ASP A 36 2.96 -52.03 -6.63
C ASP A 36 2.17 -50.74 -6.87
N LYS A 37 1.63 -50.18 -5.78
CA LYS A 37 0.77 -48.98 -5.84
C LYS A 37 1.38 -47.80 -6.62
N PRO A 38 2.69 -47.50 -6.55
CA PRO A 38 3.29 -46.41 -7.32
C PRO A 38 3.20 -46.62 -8.84
N GLU A 39 3.49 -47.82 -9.34
CA GLU A 39 3.45 -48.12 -10.77
C GLU A 39 2.01 -48.15 -11.29
N GLN A 40 1.06 -48.68 -10.50
CA GLN A 40 -0.37 -48.58 -10.80
C GLN A 40 -0.81 -47.12 -10.93
N PHE A 41 -0.39 -46.28 -9.99
CA PHE A 41 -0.71 -44.86 -10.01
C PHE A 41 -0.13 -44.12 -11.22
N LEU A 42 1.14 -44.38 -11.57
CA LEU A 42 1.76 -43.81 -12.77
C LEU A 42 1.07 -44.28 -14.05
N TYR A 43 0.65 -45.54 -14.11
CA TYR A 43 -0.14 -46.08 -15.23
C TYR A 43 -1.47 -45.35 -15.37
N GLU A 44 -2.25 -45.24 -14.30
CA GLU A 44 -3.54 -44.54 -14.28
C GLU A 44 -3.39 -43.07 -14.69
N LEU A 45 -2.37 -42.38 -14.17
CA LEU A 45 -2.07 -40.99 -14.52
C LEU A 45 -1.73 -40.86 -16.02
N SER A 46 -1.06 -41.86 -16.60
CA SER A 46 -0.71 -41.89 -18.03
C SER A 46 -1.90 -42.11 -18.97
N GLN A 47 -3.04 -42.57 -18.44
CA GLN A 47 -4.28 -42.69 -19.20
C GLN A 47 -4.92 -41.33 -19.47
N ILE A 48 -4.52 -40.28 -18.74
CA ILE A 48 -4.99 -38.91 -18.99
C ILE A 48 -4.24 -38.35 -20.22
N PRO A 49 -4.95 -38.06 -21.33
CA PRO A 49 -4.30 -37.56 -22.55
C PRO A 49 -3.55 -36.26 -22.30
N ALA A 50 -2.28 -36.22 -22.72
CA ALA A 50 -1.41 -35.06 -22.56
C ALA A 50 -1.35 -34.50 -21.13
N PHE A 51 -1.39 -35.39 -20.11
CA PHE A 51 -1.36 -35.05 -18.69
C PHE A 51 -0.35 -33.95 -18.34
N ALA A 52 0.91 -34.12 -18.75
CA ALA A 52 1.97 -33.16 -18.45
C ALA A 52 1.67 -31.75 -18.99
N GLY A 53 1.13 -31.65 -20.21
CA GLY A 53 0.74 -30.37 -20.80
C GLY A 53 -0.44 -29.74 -20.06
N ARG A 54 -1.42 -30.55 -19.64
CA ARG A 54 -2.57 -30.09 -18.86
C ARG A 54 -2.16 -29.56 -17.50
N ALA A 55 -1.40 -30.35 -16.74
CA ALA A 55 -0.92 -30.00 -15.41
C ALA A 55 -0.05 -28.74 -15.45
N TRP A 56 0.91 -28.66 -16.38
CA TRP A 56 1.74 -27.47 -16.55
C TRP A 56 0.91 -26.20 -16.82
N CYS A 57 -0.08 -26.27 -17.71
CA CYS A 57 -0.95 -25.15 -18.02
C CYS A 57 -1.77 -24.69 -16.82
N ILE A 58 -2.28 -25.63 -16.02
CA ILE A 58 -3.04 -25.35 -14.81
C ILE A 58 -2.16 -24.69 -13.73
N ILE A 59 -0.92 -25.18 -13.57
CA ILE A 59 0.06 -24.59 -12.65
C ILE A 59 0.39 -23.17 -13.08
N PHE A 60 0.77 -23.00 -14.35
CA PHE A 60 1.11 -21.69 -14.92
C PHE A 60 -0.02 -20.68 -14.76
N LYS A 61 -1.29 -21.08 -14.95
CA LYS A 61 -2.43 -20.21 -14.72
C LYS A 61 -2.42 -19.57 -13.33
N SER A 62 -2.11 -20.35 -12.28
CA SER A 62 -2.00 -19.81 -10.93
C SER A 62 -0.81 -18.86 -10.79
N THR A 63 0.37 -19.29 -11.25
CA THR A 63 1.60 -18.48 -11.21
C THR A 63 1.44 -17.15 -11.94
N PHE A 64 0.74 -17.13 -13.08
CA PHE A 64 0.49 -15.92 -13.86
C PHE A 64 -0.39 -14.92 -13.09
N ILE A 65 -1.48 -15.39 -12.48
CA ILE A 65 -2.39 -14.54 -11.68
C ILE A 65 -1.65 -13.91 -10.51
N ASP A 66 -0.83 -14.70 -9.80
CA ASP A 66 -0.04 -14.21 -8.67
C ASP A 66 1.04 -13.22 -9.12
N GLY A 67 1.72 -13.50 -10.25
CA GLY A 67 2.71 -12.63 -10.85
C GLY A 67 2.13 -11.26 -11.23
N ILE A 68 1.05 -11.24 -12.02
CA ILE A 68 0.34 -10.01 -12.40
C ILE A 68 -0.16 -9.25 -11.18
N THR A 69 -0.74 -9.92 -10.20
CA THR A 69 -1.24 -9.29 -8.96
C THR A 69 -0.09 -8.67 -8.15
N SER A 70 1.06 -9.34 -8.08
CA SER A 70 2.26 -8.83 -7.42
C SER A 70 2.79 -7.57 -8.09
N ILE A 71 2.95 -7.59 -9.41
CA ILE A 71 3.39 -6.44 -10.21
C ILE A 71 2.41 -5.27 -10.04
N LYS A 72 1.11 -5.52 -10.19
CA LYS A 72 0.06 -4.51 -10.05
C LYS A 72 0.12 -3.79 -8.69
N ARG A 73 0.32 -4.53 -7.59
CA ARG A 73 0.45 -3.94 -6.25
C ARG A 73 1.67 -3.01 -6.15
N LYS A 74 2.82 -3.42 -6.70
CA LYS A 74 4.05 -2.62 -6.72
C LYS A 74 3.90 -1.36 -7.59
N LEU A 75 3.22 -1.45 -8.73
CA LEU A 75 2.94 -0.27 -9.56
C LEU A 75 2.00 0.70 -8.86
N ASN A 76 0.93 0.19 -8.24
CA ASN A 76 -0.03 1.02 -7.51
C ASN A 76 0.60 1.77 -6.33
N SER A 77 1.57 1.18 -5.62
CA SER A 77 2.26 1.88 -4.53
C SER A 77 3.05 3.08 -5.07
N VAL A 78 3.76 2.92 -6.19
CA VAL A 78 4.47 4.04 -6.85
C VAL A 78 3.49 5.11 -7.31
N PHE A 79 2.43 4.74 -8.05
CA PHE A 79 1.44 5.70 -8.53
C PHE A 79 0.79 6.51 -7.41
N SER A 80 0.37 5.84 -6.33
CA SER A 80 -0.27 6.48 -5.19
C SER A 80 0.64 7.53 -4.57
N VAL A 81 1.91 7.18 -4.32
CA VAL A 81 2.88 8.09 -3.71
C VAL A 81 3.24 9.24 -4.65
N CYS A 82 3.50 8.98 -5.93
CA CYS A 82 3.75 10.02 -6.93
C CYS A 82 2.60 11.02 -6.99
N LYS A 83 1.35 10.53 -7.05
CA LYS A 83 0.15 11.36 -7.09
C LYS A 83 0.05 12.27 -5.86
N VAL A 84 0.19 11.72 -4.67
CA VAL A 84 0.12 12.51 -3.42
C VAL A 84 1.21 13.58 -3.40
N LEU A 85 2.44 13.24 -3.77
CA LEU A 85 3.57 14.18 -3.76
C LEU A 85 3.43 15.31 -4.78
N LEU A 86 2.81 15.06 -5.94
CA LEU A 86 2.59 16.07 -6.99
C LEU A 86 1.36 16.93 -6.74
N GLU A 87 0.26 16.35 -6.26
CA GLU A 87 -1.05 17.01 -6.28
C GLU A 87 -1.49 17.55 -4.91
N SER A 88 -1.01 16.96 -3.80
CA SER A 88 -1.49 17.30 -2.45
C SER A 88 -1.21 18.76 -2.09
N SER A 89 -2.24 19.48 -1.65
CA SER A 89 -2.07 20.82 -1.06
C SER A 89 -1.26 20.75 0.24
N GLY A 90 -1.46 19.71 1.06
CA GLY A 90 -0.72 19.54 2.31
C GLY A 90 0.79 19.37 2.09
N VAL A 91 1.20 18.66 1.04
CA VAL A 91 2.62 18.57 0.66
C VAL A 91 3.16 19.95 0.29
N ARG A 92 2.44 20.70 -0.56
CA ARG A 92 2.84 22.07 -0.96
C ARG A 92 2.91 23.03 0.22
N GLU A 93 1.96 22.98 1.14
CA GLU A 93 1.93 23.79 2.36
C GLU A 93 3.13 23.48 3.27
N VAL A 94 3.42 22.20 3.50
CA VAL A 94 4.58 21.78 4.31
C VAL A 94 5.89 22.22 3.66
N MET A 95 6.05 22.02 2.34
CA MET A 95 7.24 22.45 1.61
C MET A 95 7.41 23.97 1.65
N GLY A 96 6.31 24.73 1.51
CA GLY A 96 6.30 26.19 1.64
C GLY A 96 6.69 26.66 3.03
N LEU A 97 6.22 25.99 4.08
CA LEU A 97 6.63 26.28 5.46
C LEU A 97 8.12 26.04 5.68
N VAL A 98 8.65 24.92 5.18
CA VAL A 98 10.10 24.62 5.27
C VAL A 98 10.92 25.70 4.54
N LEU A 99 10.50 26.12 3.35
CA LEU A 99 11.17 27.17 2.58
C LEU A 99 11.15 28.51 3.34
N ALA A 100 9.98 28.93 3.82
CA ALA A 100 9.80 30.20 4.52
C ALA A 100 10.64 30.26 5.80
N LEU A 101 10.63 29.19 6.61
CA LEU A 101 11.42 29.10 7.83
C LEU A 101 12.92 29.05 7.51
N GLY A 102 13.31 28.29 6.48
CA GLY A 102 14.70 28.24 6.01
C GLY A 102 15.23 29.61 5.61
N ASN A 103 14.46 30.36 4.80
CA ASN A 103 14.81 31.71 4.37
C ASN A 103 14.93 32.67 5.57
N HIS A 104 13.97 32.62 6.50
CA HIS A 104 14.01 33.45 7.70
C HIS A 104 15.26 33.16 8.56
N MET A 105 15.54 31.89 8.84
CA MET A 105 16.68 31.47 9.67
C MET A 105 18.04 31.77 9.03
N ASN A 106 18.12 31.79 7.70
CA ASN A 106 19.33 32.11 6.95
C ASN A 106 19.37 33.58 6.49
N GLY A 107 18.53 34.44 7.06
CA GLY A 107 18.48 35.87 6.74
C GLY A 107 19.86 36.53 6.84
N GLY A 108 20.22 37.34 5.84
CA GLY A 108 21.55 37.94 5.71
C GLY A 108 22.56 37.10 4.93
N ASN A 109 22.30 35.80 4.70
CA ASN A 109 23.06 35.00 3.75
C ASN A 109 22.48 35.15 2.34
N ARG A 110 23.24 35.75 1.41
CA ARG A 110 22.78 36.01 0.03
C ARG A 110 22.38 34.76 -0.76
N VAL A 111 22.92 33.58 -0.41
CA VAL A 111 22.66 32.33 -1.13
C VAL A 111 21.55 31.51 -0.46
N ARG A 112 21.43 31.57 0.88
CA ARG A 112 20.54 30.69 1.64
C ARG A 112 19.32 31.39 2.24
N GLY A 113 19.34 32.71 2.40
CA GLY A 113 18.27 33.47 3.05
C GLY A 113 17.21 34.01 2.10
N GLN A 114 17.38 33.84 0.79
CA GLN A 114 16.50 34.33 -0.29
C GLN A 114 16.37 33.26 -1.39
N ALA A 115 16.19 32.00 -0.99
CA ALA A 115 16.06 30.89 -1.92
C ALA A 115 14.61 30.75 -2.44
N ASP A 116 14.47 30.38 -3.70
CA ASP A 116 13.19 30.04 -4.33
C ASP A 116 12.80 28.56 -4.12
N GLY A 117 13.75 27.75 -3.66
CA GLY A 117 13.57 26.33 -3.41
C GLY A 117 14.77 25.73 -2.70
N PHE A 118 14.69 24.44 -2.38
CA PHE A 118 15.75 23.69 -1.72
C PHE A 118 15.80 22.25 -2.26
N GLY A 119 16.97 21.62 -2.19
CA GLY A 119 17.12 20.21 -2.55
C GLY A 119 16.44 19.30 -1.53
N LEU A 120 15.78 18.22 -2.00
CA LEU A 120 15.04 17.27 -1.16
C LEU A 120 15.90 16.63 -0.06
N GLU A 121 17.22 16.59 -0.23
CA GLU A 121 18.19 16.03 0.70
C GLU A 121 18.22 16.76 2.05
N ILE A 122 17.60 17.94 2.15
CA ILE A 122 17.45 18.66 3.42
C ILE A 122 16.33 18.09 4.29
N LEU A 123 15.30 17.45 3.70
CA LEU A 123 14.09 17.05 4.43
C LEU A 123 14.40 16.12 5.62
N PRO A 124 15.21 15.05 5.46
CA PRO A 124 15.56 14.20 6.60
C PRO A 124 16.43 14.90 7.66
N LYS A 125 17.15 15.97 7.28
CA LYS A 125 18.08 16.71 8.15
C LYS A 125 17.38 17.75 9.03
N LEU A 126 16.10 18.04 8.78
CA LEU A 126 15.33 18.99 9.60
C LEU A 126 15.19 18.54 11.07
N LYS A 127 15.36 17.24 11.34
CA LYS A 127 15.39 16.70 12.71
C LYS A 127 16.65 17.09 13.48
N ASP A 128 17.73 17.41 12.79
CA ASP A 128 19.05 17.70 13.37
C ASP A 128 19.25 19.20 13.62
N VAL A 129 18.47 20.05 12.96
CA VAL A 129 18.44 21.49 13.25
C VAL A 129 17.65 21.71 14.53
N LYS A 130 18.31 22.14 15.62
CA LYS A 130 17.71 22.27 16.95
C LYS A 130 17.65 23.72 17.43
N SER A 131 16.74 23.98 18.36
CA SER A 131 16.73 25.18 19.21
C SER A 131 18.02 25.29 20.03
N LYS A 132 18.32 26.49 20.53
CA LYS A 132 19.53 26.78 21.35
C LYS A 132 19.68 25.87 22.57
N ASP A 133 18.57 25.43 23.14
CA ASP A 133 18.50 24.54 24.31
C ASP A 133 18.37 23.05 23.94
N ASN A 134 18.47 22.70 22.64
CA ASN A 134 18.34 21.35 22.08
C ASN A 134 17.01 20.63 22.37
N ARG A 135 15.95 21.35 22.77
CA ARG A 135 14.67 20.74 23.11
C ARG A 135 13.73 20.52 21.93
N ILE A 136 13.78 21.40 20.93
CA ILE A 136 12.85 21.41 19.79
C ILE A 136 13.67 21.35 18.50
N SER A 137 13.36 20.41 17.61
CA SER A 137 13.92 20.41 16.26
C SER A 137 13.11 21.27 15.29
N LEU A 138 13.70 21.64 14.16
CA LEU A 138 13.00 22.39 13.12
C LEU A 138 11.78 21.62 12.60
N VAL A 139 11.86 20.29 12.46
CA VAL A 139 10.67 19.48 12.11
C VAL A 139 9.60 19.49 13.22
N ASP A 140 9.98 19.52 14.51
CA ASP A 140 8.99 19.69 15.60
C ASP A 140 8.27 21.05 15.46
N TYR A 141 9.04 22.10 15.15
CA TYR A 141 8.50 23.44 14.96
C TYR A 141 7.59 23.54 13.73
N VAL A 142 7.99 22.97 12.59
CA VAL A 142 7.17 22.92 11.36
C VAL A 142 5.84 22.22 11.64
N VAL A 143 5.86 21.06 12.32
CA VAL A 143 4.65 20.31 12.68
C VAL A 143 3.73 21.14 13.58
N SER A 144 4.30 21.75 14.63
CA SER A 144 3.52 22.57 15.56
C SER A 144 2.93 23.79 14.85
N TYR A 145 3.71 24.46 14.00
CA TYR A 145 3.23 25.60 13.22
C TYR A 145 2.11 25.19 12.25
N TYR A 146 2.27 24.09 11.53
CA TYR A 146 1.25 23.57 10.62
C TYR A 146 -0.07 23.29 11.37
N LEU A 147 -0.01 22.58 12.50
CA LEU A 147 -1.21 22.26 13.27
C LEU A 147 -1.90 23.49 13.89
N HIS A 148 -1.13 24.49 14.33
CA HIS A 148 -1.73 25.67 14.97
C HIS A 148 -2.22 26.72 13.97
N ASN A 149 -1.63 26.80 12.77
CA ASN A 149 -1.87 27.91 11.85
C ASN A 149 -2.44 27.49 10.49
N VAL A 150 -2.26 26.24 10.07
CA VAL A 150 -2.71 25.73 8.77
C VAL A 150 -3.89 24.77 8.92
N ASP A 151 -3.77 23.76 9.79
CA ASP A 151 -4.83 22.79 10.04
C ASP A 151 -5.93 23.35 10.95
N LYS A 152 -7.01 23.80 10.32
CA LYS A 152 -8.21 24.30 11.01
C LYS A 152 -8.87 23.26 11.93
N ASN A 153 -8.64 21.97 11.66
CA ASN A 153 -9.23 20.85 12.40
C ASN A 153 -8.27 20.25 13.42
N SER A 154 -7.12 20.87 13.70
CA SER A 154 -6.16 20.34 14.67
C SER A 154 -6.78 20.03 16.04
N GLY A 155 -6.36 18.92 16.62
CA GLY A 155 -6.87 18.37 17.88
C GLY A 155 -8.21 17.64 17.76
N THR A 156 -8.74 17.46 16.55
CA THR A 156 -10.01 16.74 16.29
C THR A 156 -9.78 15.50 15.43
N ASP A 157 -10.80 14.65 15.33
CA ASP A 157 -10.86 13.48 14.44
C ASP A 157 -10.84 13.86 12.95
N LYS A 158 -11.15 15.11 12.61
CA LYS A 158 -11.13 15.64 11.23
C LYS A 158 -9.76 16.16 10.79
N SER A 159 -8.78 16.18 11.68
CA SER A 159 -7.40 16.55 11.35
C SER A 159 -6.76 15.46 10.50
N ALA A 160 -6.41 15.80 9.26
CA ALA A 160 -5.80 14.87 8.31
C ALA A 160 -4.28 15.07 8.27
N PHE A 161 -3.54 13.96 8.17
CA PHE A 161 -2.10 13.99 8.00
C PHE A 161 -1.75 14.56 6.61
N PRO A 162 -0.90 15.61 6.50
CA PRO A 162 -0.72 16.34 5.24
C PRO A 162 0.22 15.71 4.21
N LEU A 163 0.96 14.69 4.62
CA LEU A 163 2.00 14.04 3.82
C LEU A 163 1.57 12.60 3.46
N PRO A 164 2.19 11.94 2.46
CA PRO A 164 1.91 10.54 2.18
C PRO A 164 2.24 9.64 3.39
N ASP A 165 1.51 8.53 3.54
CA ASP A 165 1.77 7.59 4.63
C ASP A 165 3.20 7.05 4.54
N PRO A 166 4.01 7.10 5.60
CA PRO A 166 5.38 6.60 5.57
C PRO A 166 5.47 5.14 5.12
N GLN A 167 4.48 4.30 5.46
CA GLN A 167 4.50 2.90 5.04
C GLN A 167 4.35 2.78 3.52
N ASP A 168 3.47 3.58 2.91
CA ASP A 168 3.25 3.57 1.46
C ASP A 168 4.48 4.09 0.72
N VAL A 169 5.11 5.16 1.24
CA VAL A 169 6.37 5.69 0.70
C VAL A 169 7.49 4.65 0.80
N PHE A 170 7.60 3.93 1.92
CA PHE A 170 8.59 2.88 2.08
C PHE A 170 8.39 1.74 1.07
N LEU A 171 7.15 1.29 0.87
CA LEU A 171 6.84 0.26 -0.12
C LEU A 171 7.16 0.70 -1.55
N ALA A 172 6.86 1.96 -1.90
CA ALA A 172 7.24 2.53 -3.20
C ALA A 172 8.78 2.59 -3.36
N ALA A 173 9.52 2.88 -2.29
CA ALA A 173 11.00 2.89 -2.30
C ALA A 173 11.62 1.52 -2.61
N GLN A 174 10.93 0.42 -2.32
CA GLN A 174 11.41 -0.95 -2.58
C GLN A 174 11.19 -1.39 -4.04
N VAL A 175 10.45 -0.63 -4.85
CA VAL A 175 10.12 -1.03 -6.22
C VAL A 175 11.28 -0.76 -7.14
N LYS A 176 11.76 -1.77 -7.86
CA LYS A 176 12.75 -1.63 -8.94
C LYS A 176 12.07 -1.91 -10.27
N PHE A 177 12.06 -0.91 -11.16
CA PHE A 177 11.39 -1.04 -12.45
C PHE A 177 12.03 -2.11 -13.34
N ASP A 178 13.34 -2.31 -13.26
CA ASP A 178 14.05 -3.35 -14.03
C ASP A 178 13.58 -4.75 -13.63
N ASP A 179 13.41 -5.00 -12.32
CA ASP A 179 12.88 -6.27 -11.82
C ASP A 179 11.46 -6.50 -12.35
N LEU A 180 10.59 -5.48 -12.29
CA LEU A 180 9.23 -5.57 -12.83
C LEU A 180 9.19 -5.82 -14.34
N SER A 181 10.10 -5.18 -15.08
CA SER A 181 10.25 -5.38 -16.53
C SER A 181 10.69 -6.81 -16.85
N GLY A 182 11.61 -7.34 -16.04
CA GLY A 182 12.06 -8.73 -16.10
C GLY A 182 10.93 -9.71 -15.82
N ASP A 183 10.19 -9.50 -14.73
CA ASP A 183 9.04 -10.32 -14.34
C ASP A 183 7.97 -10.35 -15.44
N LEU A 184 7.59 -9.19 -15.99
CA LEU A 184 6.61 -9.12 -17.10
C LEU A 184 7.11 -9.81 -18.37
N LYS A 185 8.40 -9.69 -18.69
CA LYS A 185 8.99 -10.38 -19.84
C LYS A 185 8.97 -11.89 -19.64
N GLN A 186 9.27 -12.38 -18.45
CA GLN A 186 9.20 -13.80 -18.12
C GLN A 186 7.75 -14.32 -18.22
N LEU A 187 6.79 -13.59 -17.66
CA LEU A 187 5.36 -13.92 -17.77
C LEU A 187 4.88 -13.98 -19.23
N GLN A 188 5.35 -13.07 -20.10
CA GLN A 188 5.03 -13.12 -21.53
C GLN A 188 5.57 -14.38 -22.21
N GLN A 189 6.82 -14.76 -21.90
CA GLN A 189 7.44 -15.94 -22.47
C GLN A 189 6.70 -17.21 -22.03
N ASP A 190 6.35 -17.31 -20.75
CA ASP A 190 5.63 -18.47 -20.23
C ASP A 190 4.17 -18.50 -20.70
N LEU A 191 3.53 -17.35 -20.90
CA LEU A 191 2.21 -17.27 -21.55
C LEU A 191 2.27 -17.80 -22.99
N SER A 192 3.30 -17.43 -23.75
CA SER A 192 3.51 -17.96 -25.11
C SER A 192 3.79 -19.47 -25.13
N LYS A 193 4.44 -20.02 -24.09
CA LYS A 193 4.60 -21.47 -23.92
C LYS A 193 3.26 -22.13 -23.57
N CYS A 194 2.45 -21.51 -22.71
CA CYS A 194 1.13 -21.99 -22.35
C CYS A 194 0.22 -22.12 -23.56
N GLU A 195 0.21 -21.11 -24.43
CA GLU A 195 -0.55 -21.11 -25.67
C GLU A 195 -0.21 -22.31 -26.57
N LYS A 196 1.08 -22.55 -26.78
CA LYS A 196 1.56 -23.70 -27.56
C LYS A 196 1.18 -25.02 -26.90
N ASN A 197 1.27 -25.11 -25.57
CA ASN A 197 0.88 -26.30 -24.82
C ASN A 197 -0.63 -26.55 -24.88
N VAL A 198 -1.46 -25.51 -24.80
CA VAL A 198 -2.93 -25.63 -24.94
C VAL A 198 -3.26 -26.14 -26.34
N GLN A 199 -2.66 -25.58 -27.39
CA GLN A 199 -2.83 -26.04 -28.77
C GLN A 199 -2.42 -27.51 -28.93
N LYS A 200 -1.26 -27.88 -28.39
CA LYS A 200 -0.77 -29.26 -28.43
C LYS A 200 -1.69 -30.23 -27.69
N VAL A 201 -2.10 -29.90 -26.46
CA VAL A 201 -3.05 -30.73 -25.69
C VAL A 201 -4.36 -30.91 -26.46
N CYS A 202 -4.86 -29.87 -27.12
CA CYS A 202 -6.09 -29.96 -27.91
C CYS A 202 -5.92 -30.79 -29.19
N SER A 203 -4.74 -30.80 -29.80
CA SER A 203 -4.45 -31.61 -30.97
C SER A 203 -4.18 -33.08 -30.63
N ASP A 204 -3.54 -33.35 -29.50
CA ASP A 204 -3.09 -34.69 -29.11
C ASP A 204 -4.15 -35.47 -28.30
N SER A 205 -5.26 -34.84 -27.93
CA SER A 205 -6.32 -35.46 -27.11
C SER A 205 -7.59 -35.78 -27.93
N PRO A 206 -8.30 -36.87 -27.61
CA PRO A 206 -9.63 -37.15 -28.18
C PRO A 206 -10.65 -36.05 -27.85
N GLU A 207 -11.57 -35.76 -28.77
CA GLU A 207 -12.55 -34.68 -28.66
C GLU A 207 -13.41 -34.80 -27.39
N GLU A 208 -13.81 -36.02 -27.04
CA GLU A 208 -14.61 -36.34 -25.86
C GLU A 208 -13.87 -36.09 -24.52
N LEU A 209 -12.54 -35.97 -24.54
CA LEU A 209 -11.70 -35.72 -23.37
C LEU A 209 -11.07 -34.30 -23.36
N LEU A 210 -11.49 -33.41 -24.27
CA LEU A 210 -11.00 -32.04 -24.31
C LEU A 210 -11.57 -31.18 -23.19
N GLN A 211 -12.83 -31.38 -22.84
CA GLN A 211 -13.51 -30.54 -21.87
C GLN A 211 -13.32 -31.06 -20.43
N PRO A 212 -13.27 -30.16 -19.42
CA PRO A 212 -13.41 -28.69 -19.49
C PRO A 212 -12.10 -27.94 -19.78
N PHE A 213 -11.00 -28.65 -20.07
CA PHE A 213 -9.67 -28.05 -20.18
C PHE A 213 -9.59 -26.99 -21.29
N LYS A 214 -10.06 -27.33 -22.50
CA LYS A 214 -10.00 -26.45 -23.67
C LYS A 214 -10.66 -25.10 -23.39
N ASP A 215 -11.95 -25.09 -23.02
CA ASP A 215 -12.69 -23.85 -22.80
C ASP A 215 -12.09 -23.00 -21.67
N LYS A 216 -11.69 -23.65 -20.56
CA LYS A 216 -11.12 -22.93 -19.41
C LYS A 216 -9.75 -22.34 -19.72
N MET A 217 -8.92 -23.03 -20.50
CA MET A 217 -7.58 -22.59 -20.82
C MET A 217 -7.54 -21.58 -21.97
N GLU A 218 -8.37 -21.74 -23.00
CA GLU A 218 -8.53 -20.75 -24.07
C GLU A 218 -9.05 -19.42 -23.50
N ALA A 219 -10.07 -19.46 -22.63
CA ALA A 219 -10.57 -18.28 -21.94
C ALA A 219 -9.49 -17.62 -21.06
N PHE A 220 -8.70 -18.43 -20.35
CA PHE A 220 -7.58 -17.93 -19.55
C PHE A 220 -6.52 -17.24 -20.42
N VAL A 221 -6.08 -17.88 -21.51
CA VAL A 221 -5.06 -17.32 -22.42
C VAL A 221 -5.50 -15.96 -22.97
N LEU A 222 -6.77 -15.83 -23.38
CA LEU A 222 -7.32 -14.56 -23.86
C LEU A 222 -7.29 -13.49 -22.77
N SER A 223 -7.72 -13.81 -21.54
CA SER A 223 -7.66 -12.88 -20.40
C SER A 223 -6.22 -12.49 -20.07
N ALA A 224 -5.33 -13.47 -20.01
CA ALA A 224 -3.93 -13.30 -19.64
C ALA A 224 -3.19 -12.37 -20.62
N ARG A 225 -3.43 -12.50 -21.94
CA ARG A 225 -2.87 -11.55 -22.92
C ARG A 225 -3.30 -10.12 -22.67
N LYS A 226 -4.58 -9.91 -22.38
CA LYS A 226 -5.13 -8.59 -22.10
C LYS A 226 -4.56 -8.00 -20.81
N GLU A 227 -4.50 -8.79 -19.76
CA GLU A 227 -3.93 -8.38 -18.46
C GLU A 227 -2.45 -8.07 -18.57
N HIS A 228 -1.69 -8.87 -19.32
CA HIS A 228 -0.27 -8.62 -19.56
C HIS A 228 -0.04 -7.32 -20.33
N ALA A 229 -0.80 -7.09 -21.40
CA ALA A 229 -0.71 -5.86 -22.18
C ALA A 229 -1.05 -4.62 -21.33
N GLU A 230 -2.11 -4.71 -20.52
CA GLU A 230 -2.49 -3.66 -19.58
C GLU A 230 -1.38 -3.41 -18.55
N MET A 231 -0.80 -4.45 -17.95
CA MET A 231 0.29 -4.28 -16.97
C MET A 231 1.56 -3.71 -17.59
N SER A 232 1.86 -4.05 -18.84
CA SER A 232 2.99 -3.47 -19.58
C SER A 232 2.80 -1.98 -19.82
N TYR A 233 1.57 -1.56 -20.16
CA TYR A 233 1.21 -0.16 -20.27
C TYR A 233 1.31 0.57 -18.91
N GLN A 234 0.73 -0.01 -17.85
CA GLN A 234 0.79 0.56 -16.49
C GLN A 234 2.23 0.70 -15.99
N LEU A 235 3.12 -0.25 -16.30
CA LEU A 235 4.56 -0.14 -15.97
C LEU A 235 5.18 1.10 -16.63
N THR A 236 4.92 1.31 -17.93
CA THR A 236 5.41 2.47 -18.68
C THR A 236 4.89 3.77 -18.07
N MET A 237 3.60 3.81 -17.75
CA MET A 237 2.97 4.97 -17.10
C MET A 237 3.54 5.25 -15.71
N ALA A 238 3.88 4.21 -14.94
CA ALA A 238 4.49 4.36 -13.62
C ALA A 238 5.90 4.91 -13.70
N GLN A 239 6.69 4.45 -14.69
CA GLN A 239 8.01 4.99 -14.99
C GLN A 239 7.93 6.47 -15.36
N GLN A 240 6.99 6.84 -16.24
CA GLN A 240 6.79 8.24 -16.62
C GLN A 240 6.37 9.10 -15.42
N SER A 241 5.38 8.67 -14.64
CA SER A 241 4.92 9.40 -13.46
C SER A 241 6.04 9.60 -12.43
N PHE A 242 6.91 8.60 -12.27
CA PHE A 242 8.09 8.73 -11.43
C PHE A 242 9.14 9.71 -12.01
N GLN A 243 9.37 9.70 -13.32
CA GLN A 243 10.26 10.66 -13.97
C GLN A 243 9.74 12.10 -13.85
N ASP A 244 8.44 12.31 -14.02
CA ASP A 244 7.78 13.60 -13.81
C ASP A 244 7.98 14.10 -12.37
N LEU A 245 7.87 13.20 -11.39
CA LEU A 245 8.13 13.49 -9.97
C LEU A 245 9.59 13.89 -9.73
N VAL A 246 10.55 13.15 -10.30
CA VAL A 246 11.98 13.46 -10.21
C VAL A 246 12.26 14.85 -10.79
N GLN A 247 11.67 15.15 -11.96
CA GLN A 247 11.80 16.45 -12.61
C GLN A 247 11.17 17.57 -11.78
N TYR A 248 9.97 17.36 -11.26
CA TYR A 248 9.24 18.32 -10.44
C TYR A 248 10.04 18.78 -9.23
N PHE A 249 10.72 17.85 -8.55
CA PHE A 249 11.57 18.16 -7.40
C PHE A 249 13.03 18.46 -7.75
N GLY A 250 13.41 18.41 -9.03
CA GLY A 250 14.77 18.72 -9.50
C GLY A 250 15.86 17.79 -8.91
N LEU A 251 15.50 16.56 -8.53
CA LEU A 251 16.43 15.63 -7.90
C LEU A 251 17.41 15.07 -8.93
N LYS A 252 18.71 15.07 -8.59
CA LYS A 252 19.75 14.54 -9.46
C LYS A 252 20.13 13.11 -9.09
N PRO A 253 20.58 12.29 -10.06
CA PRO A 253 21.17 10.99 -9.77
C PRO A 253 22.34 11.11 -8.80
N LYS A 254 22.57 10.07 -7.99
CA LYS A 254 23.77 10.02 -7.14
C LYS A 254 25.03 9.93 -8.01
N PRO A 255 26.21 10.34 -7.49
CA PRO A 255 27.46 10.15 -8.21
C PRO A 255 27.66 8.67 -8.61
N GLY A 256 27.86 8.43 -9.91
CA GLY A 256 28.01 7.08 -10.48
C GLY A 256 26.70 6.41 -10.92
N GLU A 257 25.53 6.98 -10.61
CA GLU A 257 24.24 6.53 -11.12
C GLU A 257 23.85 7.30 -12.39
N LYS A 258 23.24 6.61 -13.36
CA LYS A 258 22.76 7.23 -14.60
C LYS A 258 21.44 7.97 -14.41
N GLU A 259 20.59 7.45 -13.53
CA GLU A 259 19.22 7.91 -13.30
C GLU A 259 18.91 7.89 -11.80
N VAL A 260 17.92 8.67 -11.39
CA VAL A 260 17.43 8.64 -10.01
C VAL A 260 16.63 7.35 -9.81
N THR A 261 16.97 6.58 -8.78
CA THR A 261 16.19 5.40 -8.40
C THR A 261 15.01 5.77 -7.50
N THR A 262 13.94 4.98 -7.56
CA THR A 262 12.80 5.03 -6.62
C THR A 262 13.27 4.99 -5.17
N GLY A 263 14.22 4.11 -4.86
CA GLY A 263 14.84 4.00 -3.55
C GLY A 263 15.53 5.28 -3.11
N HIS A 264 16.21 6.01 -4.01
CA HIS A 264 16.81 7.29 -3.65
C HIS A 264 15.76 8.34 -3.31
N LEU A 265 14.81 8.61 -4.22
CA LEU A 265 13.82 9.67 -4.04
C LEU A 265 12.89 9.38 -2.86
N PHE A 266 12.30 8.17 -2.82
CA PHE A 266 11.30 7.85 -1.82
C PHE A 266 11.89 7.65 -0.43
N MET A 267 13.17 7.27 -0.28
CA MET A 267 13.77 7.21 1.07
C MET A 267 13.94 8.58 1.71
N LEU A 268 14.24 9.63 0.94
CA LEU A 268 14.26 11.00 1.44
C LEU A 268 12.89 11.41 2.00
N TRP A 269 11.83 11.07 1.27
CA TRP A 269 10.46 11.31 1.71
C TRP A 269 10.05 10.43 2.88
N PHE A 270 10.43 9.15 2.89
CA PHE A 270 10.08 8.20 3.94
C PHE A 270 10.59 8.68 5.30
N GLU A 271 11.88 9.02 5.40
CA GLU A 271 12.48 9.49 6.64
C GLU A 271 11.77 10.75 7.15
N PHE A 272 11.55 11.72 6.27
CA PHE A 272 10.86 12.95 6.62
C PHE A 272 9.40 12.71 7.03
N CYS A 273 8.65 11.92 6.27
CA CYS A 273 7.25 11.61 6.57
C CYS A 273 7.12 10.84 7.89
N ALA A 274 8.02 9.90 8.16
CA ALA A 274 8.04 9.14 9.41
C ALA A 274 8.29 10.06 10.62
N ASP A 275 9.30 10.92 10.52
CA ASP A 275 9.62 11.90 11.54
C ASP A 275 8.48 12.90 11.77
N PHE A 276 7.89 13.41 10.69
CA PHE A 276 6.76 14.33 10.74
C PHE A 276 5.53 13.65 11.35
N LYS A 277 5.18 12.43 10.93
CA LYS A 277 3.99 11.70 11.41
C LYS A 277 4.06 11.39 12.90
N SER A 278 5.22 10.98 13.39
CA SER A 278 5.45 10.74 14.83
C SER A 278 5.16 12.00 15.66
N ARG A 279 5.70 13.14 15.21
CA ARG A 279 5.54 14.44 15.87
C ARG A 279 4.12 14.97 15.73
N TRP A 280 3.53 14.84 14.55
CA TRP A 280 2.16 15.25 14.26
C TRP A 280 1.17 14.53 15.17
N LYS A 281 1.29 13.20 15.34
CA LYS A 281 0.43 12.44 16.26
C LYS A 281 0.56 12.94 17.71
N ARG A 282 1.78 13.20 18.16
CA ARG A 282 2.05 13.69 19.52
C ARG A 282 1.45 15.08 19.73
N GLU A 283 1.70 16.00 18.81
CA GLU A 283 1.25 17.39 18.93
C GLU A 283 -0.27 17.50 18.77
N ASN A 284 -0.86 16.77 17.82
CA ASN A 284 -2.30 16.74 17.64
C ASN A 284 -3.02 16.23 18.90
N LYS A 285 -2.45 15.22 19.57
CA LYS A 285 -2.94 14.74 20.88
C LYS A 285 -2.78 15.79 21.98
N ASN A 286 -1.71 16.58 21.98
CA ASN A 286 -1.53 17.67 22.94
C ASN A 286 -2.57 18.76 22.75
N ILE A 287 -2.80 19.21 21.52
CA ILE A 287 -3.83 20.20 21.16
C ILE A 287 -5.21 19.70 21.59
N SER A 288 -5.52 18.43 21.30
CA SER A 288 -6.80 17.82 21.70
C SER A 288 -7.01 17.86 23.23
N LYS A 289 -5.98 17.50 24.01
CA LYS A 289 -6.03 17.58 25.48
C LYS A 289 -6.21 19.01 25.97
N GLN A 290 -5.55 19.98 25.35
CA GLN A 290 -5.67 21.39 25.72
C GLN A 290 -7.08 21.90 25.46
N ARG A 291 -7.64 21.64 24.27
CA ARG A 291 -9.01 22.00 23.92
C ARG A 291 -10.04 21.37 24.87
N LEU A 292 -9.85 20.11 25.27
CA LEU A 292 -10.73 19.47 26.25
C LEU A 292 -10.68 20.17 27.61
N LYS A 293 -9.49 20.54 28.09
CA LYS A 293 -9.33 21.29 29.35
C LYS A 293 -10.01 22.67 29.26
N GLU A 294 -9.81 23.39 28.16
CA GLU A 294 -10.43 24.69 27.93
C GLU A 294 -11.95 24.60 27.87
N ALA A 295 -12.50 23.60 27.19
CA ALA A 295 -13.93 23.33 27.15
C ALA A 295 -14.50 23.01 28.54
N GLN A 296 -13.81 22.17 29.33
CA GLN A 296 -14.20 21.88 30.71
C GLN A 296 -14.19 23.11 31.60
N LEU A 297 -13.18 23.97 31.47
CA LEU A 297 -13.11 25.24 32.22
C LEU A 297 -14.23 26.20 31.81
N SER A 298 -14.52 26.29 30.51
CA SER A 298 -15.62 27.10 29.97
C SER A 298 -16.98 26.62 30.50
N VAL A 299 -17.25 25.31 30.46
CA VAL A 299 -18.47 24.72 31.04
C VAL A 299 -18.56 25.02 32.54
N LYS A 300 -17.49 24.84 33.31
CA LYS A 300 -17.47 25.16 34.74
C LYS A 300 -17.80 26.63 35.01
N LYS A 301 -17.26 27.56 34.22
CA LYS A 301 -17.52 28.99 34.33
C LYS A 301 -18.99 29.31 34.03
N ILE A 302 -19.54 28.79 32.93
CA ILE A 302 -20.95 28.96 32.56
C ILE A 302 -21.88 28.36 33.62
N THR A 303 -21.56 27.18 34.17
CA THR A 303 -22.35 26.56 35.25
C THR A 303 -22.28 27.36 36.55
N ALA A 304 -21.13 27.96 36.88
CA ALA A 304 -20.99 28.84 38.04
C ALA A 304 -21.80 30.14 37.88
N GLU A 305 -21.76 30.76 36.70
CA GLU A 305 -22.53 31.98 36.39
C GLU A 305 -24.05 31.72 36.35
N LYS A 306 -24.48 30.52 35.94
CA LYS A 306 -25.89 30.10 35.95
C LYS A 306 -26.42 29.65 37.30
N LYS A 307 -25.58 29.52 38.35
CA LYS A 307 -26.08 29.33 39.72
C LYS A 307 -26.75 30.63 40.17
N VAL A 308 -28.04 30.74 39.91
CA VAL A 308 -28.92 31.77 40.46
C VAL A 308 -28.80 31.71 41.98
N GLU A 309 -28.33 32.79 42.59
CA GLU A 309 -28.48 32.99 44.03
C GLU A 309 -29.98 33.03 44.33
N THR A 310 -30.54 31.92 44.82
CA THR A 310 -31.84 31.94 45.48
C THR A 310 -31.70 32.82 46.72
N ARG A 311 -32.07 34.10 46.60
CA ARG A 311 -32.23 34.98 47.75
C ARG A 311 -33.06 34.23 48.80
N LYS A 312 -32.55 34.14 50.03
CA LYS A 312 -33.31 33.60 51.16
C LYS A 312 -34.69 34.29 51.15
N ILE A 313 -35.76 33.49 51.12
CA ILE A 313 -37.14 33.99 51.16
C ILE A 313 -37.22 34.90 52.38
N ASN A 314 -37.50 36.19 52.16
CA ASN A 314 -37.62 37.14 53.26
C ASN A 314 -38.82 36.72 54.12
N PRO A 315 -38.63 36.43 55.43
CA PRO A 315 -39.71 36.03 56.33
C PRO A 315 -40.87 37.02 56.39
N ASN A 316 -40.63 38.30 56.04
CA ASN A 316 -41.64 39.35 55.97
C ASN A 316 -42.21 39.60 54.56
N SER A 317 -41.89 38.75 53.57
CA SER A 317 -42.44 38.90 52.22
C SER A 317 -43.96 38.73 52.22
N LEU A 318 -44.65 39.48 51.35
CA LEU A 318 -46.11 39.39 51.19
C LEU A 318 -46.55 37.93 50.95
N LYS A 319 -45.76 37.17 50.19
CA LYS A 319 -46.02 35.76 49.86
C LYS A 319 -46.00 34.86 51.11
N GLN A 320 -45.08 35.11 52.05
CA GLN A 320 -44.98 34.35 53.29
C GLN A 320 -46.04 34.77 54.31
N ARG A 321 -46.38 36.07 54.35
CA ARG A 321 -47.50 36.59 55.14
C ARG A 321 -48.87 36.07 54.67
N LEU A 322 -49.07 35.94 53.36
CA LEU A 322 -50.27 35.35 52.78
C LEU A 322 -50.39 33.86 53.15
N ARG A 323 -49.30 33.08 53.02
CA ARG A 323 -49.28 31.68 53.47
C ARG A 323 -49.59 31.53 54.96
N GLN A 324 -49.01 32.38 55.82
CA GLN A 324 -49.30 32.36 57.26
C GLN A 324 -50.76 32.68 57.55
N LYS A 325 -51.36 33.63 56.81
CA LYS A 325 -52.79 33.96 56.92
C LYS A 325 -53.69 32.79 56.50
N GLU A 326 -53.38 32.13 55.39
CA GLU A 326 -54.12 30.94 54.93
C GLU A 326 -54.06 29.81 55.95
N THR A 327 -52.90 29.54 56.56
CA THR A 327 -52.76 28.54 57.63
C THR A 327 -53.43 28.93 58.95
N SER A 328 -53.69 30.22 59.20
CA SER A 328 -54.42 30.68 60.40
C SER A 328 -55.94 30.74 60.23
N LEU A 329 -56.44 30.50 59.00
CA LEU A 329 -57.86 30.51 58.64
C LEU A 329 -58.43 29.09 58.40
N SER A 330 -57.62 28.04 58.59
CA SER A 330 -58.03 26.62 58.56
C SER A 330 -58.01 26.04 59.97
#